data_AF-A0A814ZQ18-F1
#
_entry.id   AF-A0A814ZQ18-F1
#
_cell.length_a   1.000
_cell.length_b   1.000
_cell.length_c   1.000
_cell.angle_alpha   90.00
_cell.angle_beta   90.00
_cell.angle_gamma   90.00
#
_symmetry.space_group_name_H-M   'P 1'
#
loop_
_entity.id
_entity.type
_entity.pdbx_description
1 polymer ?
#
loop_
_entity_poly.entity_id
_entity_poly.type
_entity_poly.pdbx_seq_one_letter_code
_entity_poly.pdbx_strand_id
1 'polypeptide(L)'
;MFPQLTSSYVDDEDDALPSLPQKKKAASKKTVHLLDIRTGKDGDEWRDVLRQIEARKRKRRQTQPKHPRRALFCLTLDNKLRKTCIRLVECKPFEYLVLLTIFCNFVTLALNKPLPNHDTSPKSRLEHIEYLFLATFTLEAILKVIAYGFCLHPNAYLRNGWNILDFAIIIVDVILLKYDVQVFDVNSLRAFRVIRALKLVHGVPSLEIVHNSILRAMVPLLHIALLVLFVIIIYAIIGLELFCGKMHMTCYYNGTDIMPSPDEIRPCGENTGRQCPEGQECKDAGWVGPWYGIISFDNFGLAMLTVFQCITMEGWTPIMYRINDTVGREWSWIYFGSLIIVGSFMAVNLVLGVLTSEYSKESDKAKKRGDFKKLHEMQIIDEAYTNYMAWIRKTEIDKENEQQEDIDNKLNGELGKSGQKERKVEAGCAWLCMKM
;
A
#
# COMPACT_ATOMS: atom_id res chain seq x y z
N MET A 1 36.36 37.79 21.89
CA MET A 1 35.25 38.32 22.70
C MET A 1 33.99 37.56 22.28
N PHE A 2 33.34 36.81 23.17
CA PHE A 2 31.98 36.25 22.96
C PHE A 2 30.96 37.20 23.61
N PRO A 3 29.74 37.36 23.05
CA PRO A 3 28.57 36.50 23.36
C PRO A 3 28.14 35.60 22.16
N GLN A 4 27.33 34.51 22.20
CA GLN A 4 26.11 34.12 22.98
C GLN A 4 24.83 34.89 22.57
N LEU A 5 23.61 34.35 22.35
CA LEU A 5 22.98 33.00 22.25
C LEU A 5 21.80 33.09 21.20
N THR A 6 20.88 32.16 20.85
CA THR A 6 20.55 30.72 21.08
C THR A 6 19.54 30.23 20.00
N SER A 7 19.41 28.90 19.78
CA SER A 7 18.21 28.20 19.20
C SER A 7 17.77 28.50 17.74
N SER A 8 17.05 27.61 17.02
CA SER A 8 16.80 26.17 17.19
C SER A 8 16.13 25.57 15.94
N TYR A 9 16.53 24.37 15.53
CA TYR A 9 15.60 23.39 14.95
C TYR A 9 16.08 21.96 15.24
N VAL A 10 15.19 20.97 15.14
CA VAL A 10 15.44 19.57 15.49
C VAL A 10 14.97 18.68 14.34
N ASP A 11 15.87 17.87 13.81
CA ASP A 11 15.54 16.71 12.98
C ASP A 11 15.56 15.45 13.86
N ASP A 12 14.46 14.70 13.84
CA ASP A 12 14.32 13.41 14.52
C ASP A 12 14.76 12.26 13.59
N GLU A 13 15.98 11.77 13.78
CA GLU A 13 16.42 10.46 13.26
C GLU A 13 16.04 9.34 14.23
N ASP A 14 14.96 8.62 13.96
CA ASP A 14 14.74 7.26 14.48
C ASP A 14 14.09 6.40 13.38
N ASP A 15 14.90 5.56 12.74
CA ASP A 15 14.44 4.52 11.81
C ASP A 15 15.25 3.23 12.04
N ALA A 16 14.61 2.07 11.91
CA ALA A 16 15.05 0.86 12.61
C ALA A 16 16.16 0.06 11.90
N LEU A 17 17.32 -0.07 12.55
CA LEU A 17 18.37 -1.03 12.16
C LEU A 17 17.99 -2.47 12.56
N PRO A 18 18.01 -3.45 11.62
CA PRO A 18 17.87 -4.87 11.95
C PRO A 18 18.97 -5.38 12.90
N SER A 19 18.68 -6.47 13.61
CA SER A 19 19.55 -7.04 14.63
C SER A 19 20.83 -7.66 14.08
N LEU A 20 21.90 -6.85 14.01
CA LEU A 20 23.23 -7.29 13.55
C LEU A 20 23.95 -8.17 14.59
N PRO A 21 24.47 -9.36 14.20
CA PRO A 21 25.15 -10.29 15.12
C PRO A 21 26.54 -9.81 15.60
N GLN A 22 27.10 -10.52 16.57
CA GLN A 22 28.16 -10.06 17.49
C GLN A 22 29.54 -9.68 16.89
N LYS A 23 29.76 -9.80 15.57
CA LYS A 23 31.08 -9.57 14.92
C LYS A 23 31.58 -8.10 14.92
N LYS A 24 30.84 -7.14 15.49
CA LYS A 24 31.14 -5.69 15.41
C LYS A 24 32.47 -5.23 16.04
N LYS A 25 33.04 -5.95 17.01
CA LYS A 25 34.32 -5.55 17.66
C LYS A 25 35.51 -5.53 16.68
N ALA A 26 35.52 -6.40 15.67
CA ALA A 26 36.58 -6.42 14.65
C ALA A 26 36.39 -5.31 13.60
N ALA A 27 35.15 -5.09 13.15
CA ALA A 27 34.81 -4.07 12.17
C ALA A 27 35.20 -2.66 12.64
N SER A 28 34.87 -2.31 13.89
CA SER A 28 35.18 -0.99 14.47
C SER A 28 36.67 -0.64 14.41
N LYS A 29 37.58 -1.62 14.61
CA LYS A 29 39.03 -1.38 14.48
C LYS A 29 39.43 -1.11 13.02
N LYS A 30 38.92 -1.87 12.06
CA LYS A 30 39.20 -1.63 10.62
C LYS A 30 38.66 -0.28 10.14
N THR A 31 37.48 0.15 10.59
CA THR A 31 36.91 1.45 10.18
C THR A 31 37.72 2.64 10.68
N VAL A 32 38.19 2.63 11.94
CA VAL A 32 39.08 3.69 12.47
C VAL A 32 40.41 3.71 11.70
N HIS A 33 41.03 2.55 11.47
CA HIS A 33 42.32 2.45 10.78
C HIS A 33 42.27 2.92 9.29
N LEU A 34 41.08 2.97 8.68
CA LEU A 34 40.83 3.53 7.35
C LEU A 34 40.54 5.05 7.35
N LEU A 35 40.20 5.64 8.51
CA LEU A 35 39.94 7.07 8.67
C LEU A 35 41.21 7.86 9.01
N ASP A 36 42.12 7.28 9.80
CA ASP A 36 43.43 7.87 10.14
C ASP A 36 44.21 8.22 8.85
N ILE A 37 44.30 7.26 7.92
CA ILE A 37 45.00 7.36 6.62
C ILE A 37 44.49 8.52 5.75
N ARG A 38 43.22 8.94 5.92
CA ARG A 38 42.58 9.97 5.08
C ARG A 38 42.51 11.35 5.73
N THR A 39 42.87 11.48 7.02
CA THR A 39 42.66 12.73 7.79
C THR A 39 43.87 13.28 8.53
N GLY A 40 44.96 12.50 8.69
CA GLY A 40 46.21 13.01 9.27
C GLY A 40 46.09 13.44 10.74
N LYS A 41 45.10 12.93 11.47
CA LYS A 41 44.92 13.09 12.92
C LYS A 41 45.20 11.77 13.62
N ASP A 42 45.78 11.84 14.81
CA ASP A 42 46.06 10.66 15.63
C ASP A 42 44.78 9.92 16.02
N GLY A 43 44.75 8.61 15.79
CA GLY A 43 43.56 7.78 15.97
C GLY A 43 43.01 7.73 17.41
N ASP A 44 43.73 8.24 18.41
CA ASP A 44 43.23 8.42 19.78
C ASP A 44 42.24 9.58 19.91
N GLU A 45 42.41 10.67 19.15
CA GLU A 45 41.43 11.76 19.13
C GLU A 45 40.09 11.25 18.57
N TRP A 46 40.13 10.46 17.48
CA TRP A 46 38.95 9.80 16.93
C TRP A 46 38.31 8.81 17.90
N ARG A 47 39.10 8.08 18.70
CA ARG A 47 38.58 7.20 19.76
C ARG A 47 37.79 7.99 20.81
N ASP A 48 38.24 9.20 21.19
CA ASP A 48 37.51 10.05 22.14
C ASP A 48 36.30 10.76 21.54
N VAL A 49 36.36 11.22 20.29
CA VAL A 49 35.17 11.73 19.58
C VAL A 49 34.08 10.65 19.50
N LEU A 50 34.45 9.40 19.17
CA LEU A 50 33.52 8.27 19.17
C LEU A 50 32.96 7.97 20.58
N ARG A 51 33.81 7.94 21.63
CA ARG A 51 33.35 7.78 23.02
C ARG A 51 32.37 8.89 23.44
N GLN A 52 32.61 10.14 23.04
CA GLN A 52 31.70 11.25 23.32
C GLN A 52 30.36 11.13 22.56
N ILE A 53 30.38 10.68 21.30
CA ILE A 53 29.17 10.43 20.51
C ILE A 53 28.36 9.28 21.12
N GLU A 54 28.99 8.17 21.52
CA GLU A 54 28.32 7.07 22.20
C GLU A 54 27.76 7.48 23.57
N ALA A 55 28.48 8.29 24.34
CA ALA A 55 28.01 8.84 25.61
C ALA A 55 26.81 9.79 25.41
N ARG A 56 26.82 10.64 24.37
CA ARG A 56 25.68 11.49 24.00
C ARG A 56 24.48 10.66 23.54
N LYS A 57 24.68 9.61 22.73
CA LYS A 57 23.61 8.68 22.32
C LYS A 57 23.04 7.89 23.51
N ARG A 58 23.87 7.45 24.47
CA ARG A 58 23.43 6.87 25.75
C ARG A 58 22.58 7.84 26.57
N LYS A 59 23.01 9.10 26.74
CA LYS A 59 22.25 10.13 27.47
C LYS A 59 20.90 10.44 26.80
N ARG A 60 20.86 10.67 25.48
CA ARG A 60 19.60 10.91 24.74
C ARG A 60 18.60 9.74 24.92
N ARG A 61 19.07 8.49 24.89
CA ARG A 61 18.22 7.30 25.12
C ARG A 61 17.70 7.13 26.56
N GLN A 62 18.13 7.95 27.52
CA GLN A 62 17.70 7.84 28.94
C GLN A 62 16.70 8.93 29.37
N THR A 63 16.41 9.94 28.53
CA THR A 63 15.68 11.15 28.93
C THR A 63 14.18 11.18 28.57
N GLN A 64 13.56 10.06 28.19
CA GLN A 64 12.11 9.93 28.01
C GLN A 64 11.56 8.74 28.82
N PRO A 65 10.75 8.97 29.88
CA PRO A 65 10.10 7.87 30.61
C PRO A 65 8.95 7.28 29.78
N LYS A 66 9.18 6.09 29.20
CA LYS A 66 8.27 5.44 28.24
C LYS A 66 6.80 5.34 28.68
N HIS A 67 6.54 5.24 29.99
CA HIS A 67 5.19 5.17 30.57
C HIS A 67 4.98 6.22 31.68
N PRO A 68 3.78 6.82 31.78
CA PRO A 68 3.48 7.82 32.80
C PRO A 68 3.27 7.21 34.20
N ARG A 69 3.71 7.94 35.25
CA ARG A 69 3.68 7.52 36.67
C ARG A 69 2.29 7.14 37.19
N ARG A 70 1.21 7.68 36.59
CA ARG A 70 -0.18 7.33 36.86
C ARG A 70 -0.91 7.07 35.53
N ALA A 71 -2.01 6.32 35.58
CA ALA A 71 -3.00 6.17 34.52
C ALA A 71 -4.40 6.27 35.15
N LEU A 72 -5.40 6.75 34.40
CA LEU A 72 -6.80 6.84 34.84
C LEU A 72 -6.97 7.49 36.25
N PHE A 73 -6.15 8.50 36.56
CA PHE A 73 -5.95 9.16 37.87
C PHE A 73 -5.50 8.25 39.05
N CYS A 74 -5.99 7.02 39.15
CA CYS A 74 -5.84 6.13 40.31
C CYS A 74 -4.80 5.01 40.13
N LEU A 75 -4.46 4.61 38.90
CA LEU A 75 -3.54 3.49 38.63
C LEU A 75 -2.08 3.96 38.58
N THR A 76 -1.44 4.03 39.76
CA THR A 76 0.03 4.13 39.87
C THR A 76 0.75 3.01 39.12
N LEU A 77 1.97 3.29 38.68
CA LEU A 77 2.82 2.36 37.91
C LEU A 77 3.13 1.06 38.69
N ASP A 78 2.97 1.06 40.02
CA ASP A 78 3.29 -0.08 40.88
C ASP A 78 2.21 -1.16 41.02
N ASN A 79 0.97 -0.88 40.61
CA ASN A 79 -0.13 -1.84 40.72
C ASN A 79 0.14 -3.11 39.91
N LYS A 80 0.04 -4.28 40.56
CA LYS A 80 0.30 -5.61 39.96
C LYS A 80 -0.48 -5.84 38.65
N LEU A 81 -1.73 -5.38 38.60
CA LEU A 81 -2.57 -5.43 37.39
C LEU A 81 -1.93 -4.64 36.24
N ARG A 82 -1.61 -3.35 36.45
CA ARG A 82 -0.99 -2.49 35.42
C ARG A 82 0.37 -3.03 34.97
N LYS A 83 1.21 -3.52 35.89
CA LYS A 83 2.49 -4.19 35.57
C LYS A 83 2.32 -5.49 34.77
N THR A 84 1.18 -6.17 34.84
CA THR A 84 0.88 -7.35 34.02
C THR A 84 0.24 -6.96 32.68
N CYS A 85 -0.67 -5.99 32.64
CA CYS A 85 -1.22 -5.46 31.39
C CYS A 85 -0.12 -4.87 30.48
N ILE A 86 0.83 -4.11 31.01
CA ILE A 86 1.98 -3.61 30.24
C ILE A 86 2.80 -4.77 29.66
N ARG A 87 3.18 -5.76 30.49
CA ARG A 87 3.93 -6.94 30.02
C ARG A 87 3.19 -7.80 29.00
N LEU A 88 1.86 -7.81 29.02
CA LEU A 88 1.02 -8.50 28.04
C LEU A 88 0.93 -7.73 26.72
N VAL A 89 0.64 -6.42 26.78
CA VAL A 89 0.50 -5.57 25.59
C VAL A 89 1.83 -5.35 24.86
N GLU A 90 2.96 -5.36 25.56
CA GLU A 90 4.30 -5.25 24.95
C GLU A 90 4.89 -6.58 24.47
N CYS A 91 4.20 -7.73 24.63
CA CYS A 91 4.75 -9.02 24.20
C CYS A 91 4.46 -9.30 22.72
N LYS A 92 5.49 -9.75 21.98
CA LYS A 92 5.36 -10.07 20.55
C LYS A 92 4.30 -11.13 20.22
N PRO A 93 4.06 -12.17 21.04
CA PRO A 93 2.93 -13.08 20.83
C PRO A 93 1.55 -12.40 20.85
N PHE A 94 1.34 -11.36 21.66
CA PHE A 94 0.07 -10.61 21.68
C PHE A 94 -0.11 -9.77 20.42
N GLU A 95 0.96 -9.13 19.94
CA GLU A 95 1.00 -8.42 18.65
C GLU A 95 0.61 -9.34 17.48
N TYR A 96 1.20 -10.54 17.41
CA TYR A 96 0.82 -11.54 16.39
C TYR A 96 -0.58 -12.12 16.58
N LEU A 97 -1.08 -12.27 17.81
CA LEU A 97 -2.45 -12.72 18.09
C LEU A 97 -3.50 -11.71 17.60
N VAL A 98 -3.28 -10.41 17.86
CA VAL A 98 -4.14 -9.34 17.33
C VAL A 98 -4.09 -9.32 15.80
N LEU A 99 -2.90 -9.44 15.20
CA LEU A 99 -2.72 -9.50 13.74
C LEU A 99 -3.48 -10.69 13.11
N LEU A 100 -3.37 -11.88 13.70
CA LEU A 100 -4.09 -13.09 13.29
C LEU A 100 -5.62 -12.91 13.44
N THR A 101 -6.07 -12.25 14.50
CA THR A 101 -7.49 -11.96 14.74
C THR A 101 -8.06 -11.05 13.64
N ILE A 102 -7.32 -10.03 13.20
CA ILE A 102 -7.70 -9.16 12.08
C ILE A 102 -7.78 -9.97 10.77
N PHE A 103 -6.82 -10.85 10.51
CA PHE A 103 -6.83 -11.71 9.33
C PHE A 103 -8.03 -12.68 9.33
N CYS A 104 -8.32 -13.34 10.45
CA CYS A 104 -9.50 -14.19 10.59
C CYS A 104 -10.81 -13.41 10.44
N ASN A 105 -10.87 -12.14 10.89
CA ASN A 105 -12.02 -11.27 10.69
C ASN A 105 -12.21 -10.92 9.20
N PHE A 106 -11.12 -10.64 8.46
CA PHE A 106 -11.16 -10.42 7.02
C PHE A 106 -11.61 -11.66 6.25
N VAL A 107 -11.12 -12.86 6.59
CA VAL A 107 -11.59 -14.13 5.98
C VAL A 107 -13.07 -14.36 6.26
N THR A 108 -13.54 -14.07 7.47
CA THR A 108 -14.97 -14.19 7.85
C THR A 108 -15.84 -13.23 7.04
N LEU A 109 -15.36 -12.00 6.81
CA LEU A 109 -16.02 -11.00 5.96
C LEU A 109 -16.06 -11.42 4.49
N ALA A 110 -14.97 -11.99 3.95
CA ALA A 110 -14.88 -12.49 2.58
C ALA A 110 -15.74 -13.75 2.32
N LEU A 111 -16.03 -14.53 3.38
CA LEU A 111 -16.95 -15.67 3.34
C LEU A 111 -18.43 -15.25 3.48
N ASN A 112 -18.71 -14.00 3.83
CA ASN A 112 -20.07 -13.49 3.94
C ASN A 112 -20.70 -13.31 2.55
N LYS A 113 -21.79 -14.02 2.28
CA LYS A 113 -22.51 -13.94 1.00
C LYS A 113 -23.72 -13.00 1.14
N PRO A 114 -23.73 -11.83 0.47
CA PRO A 114 -24.91 -10.97 0.42
C PRO A 114 -26.00 -11.63 -0.42
N LEU A 115 -26.90 -12.35 0.26
CA LEU A 115 -28.10 -12.92 -0.34
C LEU A 115 -29.16 -11.82 -0.50
N PRO A 116 -29.85 -11.73 -1.66
CA PRO A 116 -31.03 -10.87 -1.79
C PRO A 116 -32.15 -11.32 -0.84
N ASN A 117 -33.15 -10.47 -0.65
CA ASN A 117 -34.40 -10.79 0.09
C ASN A 117 -34.18 -11.29 1.54
N HIS A 118 -33.08 -10.88 2.18
CA HIS A 118 -32.73 -11.15 3.59
C HIS A 118 -32.50 -12.63 3.99
N ASP A 119 -32.52 -13.60 3.07
CA ASP A 119 -32.42 -15.04 3.35
C ASP A 119 -31.38 -15.44 4.42
N THR A 120 -31.80 -16.22 5.42
CA THR A 120 -31.08 -16.38 6.70
C THR A 120 -30.21 -17.64 6.83
N SER A 121 -30.32 -18.59 5.89
CA SER A 121 -29.93 -19.99 6.10
C SER A 121 -28.46 -20.27 6.49
N PRO A 122 -27.43 -19.45 6.15
CA PRO A 122 -26.07 -19.63 6.67
C PRO A 122 -25.66 -18.60 7.76
N LYS A 123 -26.45 -17.55 8.03
CA LYS A 123 -25.98 -16.31 8.68
C LYS A 123 -25.58 -16.49 10.15
N SER A 124 -26.38 -17.22 10.93
CA SER A 124 -26.27 -17.28 12.40
C SER A 124 -24.91 -17.75 12.95
N ARG A 125 -24.22 -18.66 12.24
CA ARG A 125 -22.87 -19.12 12.64
C ARG A 125 -21.79 -18.07 12.35
N LEU A 126 -21.95 -17.28 11.29
CA LEU A 126 -21.01 -16.23 10.92
C LEU A 126 -21.15 -15.03 11.87
N GLU A 127 -22.39 -14.65 12.19
CA GLU A 127 -22.70 -13.62 13.19
C GLU A 127 -22.06 -13.94 14.55
N HIS A 128 -22.17 -15.18 15.05
CA HIS A 128 -21.56 -15.58 16.32
C HIS A 128 -20.03 -15.39 16.36
N ILE A 129 -19.37 -15.58 15.21
CA ILE A 129 -17.92 -15.33 15.05
C ILE A 129 -17.61 -13.82 15.04
N GLU A 130 -18.49 -12.97 14.49
CA GLU A 130 -18.33 -11.51 14.57
C GLU A 130 -18.38 -10.98 16.01
N TYR A 131 -19.26 -11.52 16.86
CA TYR A 131 -19.30 -11.17 18.30
C TYR A 131 -17.99 -11.51 19.00
N LEU A 132 -17.38 -12.67 18.68
CA LEU A 132 -16.09 -13.10 19.23
C LEU A 132 -14.95 -12.15 18.84
N PHE A 133 -14.92 -11.68 17.59
CA PHE A 133 -13.94 -10.68 17.15
C PHE A 133 -14.13 -9.34 17.86
N LEU A 134 -15.36 -8.85 18.00
CA LEU A 134 -15.62 -7.61 18.74
C LEU A 134 -15.21 -7.72 20.21
N ALA A 135 -15.47 -8.86 20.87
CA ALA A 135 -15.02 -9.11 22.23
C ALA A 135 -13.49 -9.07 22.34
N THR A 136 -12.77 -9.65 21.37
CA THR A 136 -11.30 -9.65 21.33
C THR A 136 -10.75 -8.23 21.16
N PHE A 137 -11.27 -7.43 20.22
CA PHE A 137 -10.83 -6.04 20.02
C PHE A 137 -11.20 -5.13 21.20
N THR A 138 -12.35 -5.35 21.84
CA THR A 138 -12.74 -4.62 23.06
C THR A 138 -11.79 -4.93 24.22
N LEU A 139 -11.41 -6.20 24.42
CA LEU A 139 -10.44 -6.62 25.42
C LEU A 139 -9.05 -6.01 25.15
N GLU A 140 -8.60 -5.99 23.89
CA GLU A 140 -7.35 -5.37 23.47
C GLU A 140 -7.33 -3.85 23.79
N ALA A 141 -8.40 -3.13 23.45
CA ALA A 141 -8.53 -1.71 23.75
C ALA A 141 -8.49 -1.44 25.26
N ILE A 142 -9.21 -2.23 26.07
CA ILE A 142 -9.19 -2.14 27.54
C ILE A 142 -7.77 -2.37 28.08
N LEU A 143 -7.05 -3.39 27.60
CA LEU A 143 -5.67 -3.67 28.00
C LEU A 143 -4.71 -2.52 27.65
N LYS A 144 -4.83 -1.96 26.44
CA LYS A 144 -4.06 -0.77 25.99
C LYS A 144 -4.36 0.46 26.85
N VAL A 145 -5.64 0.72 27.17
CA VAL A 145 -6.07 1.85 28.03
C VAL A 145 -5.54 1.71 29.47
N ILE A 146 -5.51 0.50 30.03
CA ILE A 146 -4.96 0.25 31.38
C ILE A 146 -3.42 0.42 31.40
N ALA A 147 -2.73 -0.02 30.34
CA ALA A 147 -1.27 0.10 30.23
C ALA A 147 -0.83 1.58 30.08
N TYR A 148 -1.34 2.25 29.05
CA TYR A 148 -0.87 3.57 28.60
C TYR A 148 -1.62 4.75 29.26
N GLY A 149 -2.86 4.53 29.72
CA GLY A 149 -3.76 5.58 30.20
C GLY A 149 -4.62 6.19 29.09
N PHE A 150 -5.71 6.86 29.49
CA PHE A 150 -6.79 7.28 28.58
C PHE A 150 -6.43 8.47 27.68
N CYS A 151 -6.35 9.70 28.23
CA CYS A 151 -6.10 10.94 27.45
C CYS A 151 -4.98 11.87 27.97
N LEU A 152 -4.74 11.94 29.29
CA LEU A 152 -4.04 13.08 29.93
C LEU A 152 -2.51 13.11 29.79
N HIS A 153 -1.92 12.20 29.01
CA HIS A 153 -0.47 12.07 28.86
C HIS A 153 -0.08 12.07 27.38
N PRO A 154 1.13 12.52 27.01
CA PRO A 154 1.56 12.53 25.60
C PRO A 154 1.52 11.13 24.96
N ASN A 155 1.82 10.09 25.75
CA ASN A 155 1.80 8.68 25.32
C ASN A 155 0.48 7.96 25.70
N ALA A 156 -0.63 8.69 25.84
CA ALA A 156 -1.93 8.10 26.19
C ALA A 156 -2.62 7.45 24.98
N TYR A 157 -3.48 6.46 25.22
CA TYR A 157 -4.13 5.65 24.18
C TYR A 157 -4.85 6.51 23.14
N LEU A 158 -5.75 7.41 23.56
CA LEU A 158 -6.55 8.27 22.66
C LEU A 158 -5.79 9.48 22.11
N ARG A 159 -4.45 9.51 22.20
CA ARG A 159 -3.62 10.54 21.54
C ARG A 159 -2.92 10.05 20.27
N ASN A 160 -2.94 8.73 20.02
CA ASN A 160 -2.54 8.15 18.74
C ASN A 160 -3.76 8.08 17.80
N GLY A 161 -3.67 8.67 16.60
CA GLY A 161 -4.75 8.68 15.62
C GLY A 161 -5.31 7.29 15.28
N TRP A 162 -4.44 6.28 15.17
CA TRP A 162 -4.84 4.91 14.91
C TRP A 162 -5.68 4.29 16.04
N ASN A 163 -5.32 4.58 17.31
CA ASN A 163 -6.09 4.12 18.46
C ASN A 163 -7.46 4.85 18.57
N ILE A 164 -7.56 6.10 18.12
CA ILE A 164 -8.84 6.83 18.06
C ILE A 164 -9.77 6.14 17.05
N LEU A 165 -9.27 5.78 15.87
CA LEU A 165 -10.02 5.06 14.84
C LEU A 165 -10.48 3.68 15.34
N ASP A 166 -9.58 2.88 15.93
CA ASP A 166 -9.92 1.60 16.57
C ASP A 166 -11.04 1.75 17.61
N PHE A 167 -10.93 2.75 18.49
CA PHE A 167 -11.88 2.99 19.57
C PHE A 167 -13.25 3.47 19.05
N ALA A 168 -13.26 4.31 18.01
CA ALA A 168 -14.48 4.76 17.36
C ALA A 168 -15.24 3.59 16.69
N ILE A 169 -14.53 2.67 16.04
CA ILE A 169 -15.14 1.46 15.47
C ILE A 169 -15.77 0.59 16.57
N ILE A 170 -15.05 0.34 17.67
CA ILE A 170 -15.57 -0.44 18.81
C ILE A 170 -16.83 0.22 19.39
N ILE A 171 -16.88 1.56 19.49
CA ILE A 171 -18.09 2.28 19.94
C ILE A 171 -19.26 2.06 18.97
N VAL A 172 -19.05 2.26 17.66
CA VAL A 172 -20.10 2.06 16.64
C VAL A 172 -20.62 0.61 16.68
N ASP A 173 -19.73 -0.37 16.69
CA ASP A 173 -20.09 -1.79 16.79
C ASP A 173 -20.87 -2.11 18.08
N VAL A 174 -20.46 -1.59 19.25
CA VAL A 174 -21.18 -1.83 20.52
C VAL A 174 -22.55 -1.15 20.55
N ILE A 175 -22.71 0.04 19.94
CA ILE A 175 -24.01 0.70 19.78
C ILE A 175 -24.95 -0.15 18.91
N LEU A 176 -24.45 -0.66 17.78
CA LEU A 176 -25.20 -1.54 16.86
C LEU A 176 -25.64 -2.88 17.47
N LEU A 177 -24.98 -3.34 18.54
CA LEU A 177 -25.40 -4.53 19.30
C LEU A 177 -26.37 -4.22 20.45
N LYS A 178 -26.52 -2.95 20.83
CA LYS A 178 -27.35 -2.54 21.98
C LYS A 178 -28.65 -1.87 21.61
N TYR A 179 -28.71 -1.24 20.44
CA TYR A 179 -29.90 -0.58 19.95
C TYR A 179 -30.25 -1.12 18.56
N ASP A 180 -31.43 -1.72 18.44
CA ASP A 180 -32.09 -1.94 17.15
C ASP A 180 -32.63 -0.59 16.67
N VAL A 181 -31.74 0.26 16.12
CA VAL A 181 -32.08 1.64 15.76
C VAL A 181 -32.86 1.66 14.46
N GLN A 182 -34.17 1.44 14.53
CA GLN A 182 -35.11 1.46 13.40
C GLN A 182 -35.15 2.81 12.62
N VAL A 183 -34.47 3.84 13.12
CA VAL A 183 -34.29 5.17 12.49
C VAL A 183 -33.13 5.21 11.49
N PHE A 184 -32.20 4.25 11.54
CA PHE A 184 -31.08 4.14 10.60
C PHE A 184 -31.07 2.78 9.92
N ASP A 185 -30.62 2.72 8.66
CA ASP A 185 -30.33 1.44 8.03
C ASP A 185 -29.13 0.76 8.71
N VAL A 186 -29.44 -0.16 9.63
CA VAL A 186 -28.46 -0.98 10.34
C VAL A 186 -27.65 -1.89 9.42
N ASN A 187 -28.01 -2.05 8.13
CA ASN A 187 -27.21 -2.78 7.16
C ASN A 187 -26.04 -1.93 6.66
N SER A 188 -26.28 -0.67 6.28
CA SER A 188 -25.25 0.32 5.94
C SER A 188 -24.24 0.50 7.07
N LEU A 189 -24.69 0.54 8.33
CA LEU A 189 -23.78 0.69 9.48
C LEU A 189 -22.92 -0.57 9.74
N ARG A 190 -23.35 -1.77 9.31
CA ARG A 190 -22.50 -2.98 9.34
C ARG A 190 -21.33 -2.89 8.35
N ALA A 191 -21.46 -2.12 7.26
CA ALA A 191 -20.37 -1.94 6.29
C ALA A 191 -19.13 -1.27 6.91
N PHE A 192 -19.28 -0.46 7.97
CA PHE A 192 -18.13 0.12 8.68
C PHE A 192 -17.22 -0.92 9.35
N ARG A 193 -17.66 -2.17 9.52
CA ARG A 193 -16.80 -3.28 9.96
C ARG A 193 -15.63 -3.54 8.99
N VAL A 194 -15.77 -3.18 7.71
CA VAL A 194 -14.69 -3.23 6.71
C VAL A 194 -13.49 -2.37 7.16
N ILE A 195 -13.72 -1.25 7.85
CA ILE A 195 -12.67 -0.32 8.28
C ILE A 195 -11.71 -0.99 9.29
N ARG A 196 -12.14 -2.06 10.00
CA ARG A 196 -11.25 -2.90 10.83
C ARG A 196 -10.05 -3.46 10.06
N ALA A 197 -10.15 -3.64 8.73
CA ALA A 197 -9.03 -4.05 7.89
C ALA A 197 -7.89 -3.00 7.84
N LEU A 198 -8.18 -1.71 8.02
CA LEU A 198 -7.16 -0.65 8.10
C LEU A 198 -6.23 -0.82 9.31
N LYS A 199 -6.66 -1.57 10.33
CA LYS A 199 -5.81 -1.93 11.48
C LYS A 199 -4.55 -2.70 11.06
N LEU A 200 -4.58 -3.39 9.92
CA LEU A 200 -3.40 -4.02 9.32
C LEU A 200 -2.28 -3.01 9.01
N VAL A 201 -2.63 -1.78 8.61
CA VAL A 201 -1.68 -0.74 8.19
C VAL A 201 -0.78 -0.30 9.35
N HIS A 202 -1.32 -0.16 10.56
CA HIS A 202 -0.53 0.18 11.75
C HIS A 202 -0.10 -1.05 12.58
N GLY A 203 -0.71 -2.22 12.32
CA GLY A 203 -0.26 -3.51 12.88
C GLY A 203 1.04 -4.02 12.25
N VAL A 204 1.42 -3.52 11.06
CA VAL A 204 2.68 -3.83 10.38
C VAL A 204 3.46 -2.53 10.15
N PRO A 205 4.60 -2.29 10.84
CA PRO A 205 5.30 -0.99 10.78
C PRO A 205 5.77 -0.61 9.37
N SER A 206 6.09 -1.60 8.53
CA SER A 206 6.44 -1.37 7.12
C SER A 206 5.27 -0.77 6.31
N LEU A 207 4.02 -1.12 6.62
CA LEU A 207 2.84 -0.57 5.95
C LEU A 207 2.53 0.86 6.44
N GLU A 208 2.77 1.15 7.72
CA GLU A 208 2.65 2.51 8.26
C GLU A 208 3.62 3.48 7.57
N ILE A 209 4.86 3.08 7.33
CA ILE A 209 5.86 3.88 6.60
C ILE A 209 5.39 4.15 5.15
N VAL A 210 4.86 3.13 4.46
CA VAL A 210 4.31 3.27 3.09
C VAL A 210 3.10 4.20 3.06
N HIS A 211 2.12 4.00 3.95
CA HIS A 211 0.93 4.84 4.08
C HIS A 211 1.28 6.31 4.36
N ASN A 212 2.18 6.55 5.32
CA ASN A 212 2.60 7.90 5.67
C ASN A 212 3.42 8.56 4.54
N SER A 213 4.05 7.78 3.67
CA SER A 213 4.69 8.28 2.45
C SER A 213 3.67 8.65 1.37
N ILE A 214 2.63 7.83 1.17
CA ILE A 214 1.52 8.10 0.24
C ILE A 214 0.78 9.39 0.65
N LEU A 215 0.42 9.55 1.93
CA LEU A 215 -0.25 10.76 2.41
C LEU A 215 0.59 12.04 2.18
N ARG A 216 1.91 11.96 2.36
CA ARG A 216 2.82 13.09 2.06
C ARG A 216 2.87 13.43 0.57
N ALA A 217 2.85 12.41 -0.30
CA ALA A 217 2.82 12.59 -1.75
C ALA A 217 1.47 13.10 -2.29
N MET A 218 0.37 12.88 -1.56
CA MET A 218 -0.97 13.34 -1.96
C MET A 218 -1.15 14.87 -1.82
N VAL A 219 -0.49 15.51 -0.84
CA VAL A 219 -0.62 16.95 -0.58
C VAL A 219 -0.32 17.84 -1.81
N PRO A 220 0.82 17.70 -2.54
CA PRO A 220 1.08 18.51 -3.72
C PRO A 220 0.09 18.27 -4.88
N LEU A 221 -0.50 17.07 -4.98
CA LEU A 221 -1.50 16.74 -6.01
C LEU A 221 -2.84 17.46 -5.79
N LEU A 222 -3.16 17.84 -4.55
CA LEU A 222 -4.41 18.54 -4.19
C LEU A 222 -4.57 19.86 -4.94
N HIS A 223 -3.49 20.61 -5.18
CA HIS A 223 -3.54 21.85 -5.96
C HIS A 223 -3.93 21.61 -7.43
N ILE A 224 -3.54 20.48 -8.02
CA ILE A 224 -3.94 20.07 -9.36
C ILE A 224 -5.41 19.65 -9.37
N ALA A 225 -5.81 18.86 -8.37
CA ALA A 225 -7.18 18.39 -8.23
C ALA A 225 -8.17 19.57 -8.12
N LEU A 226 -7.80 20.65 -7.40
CA LEU A 226 -8.57 21.89 -7.35
C LEU A 226 -8.66 22.60 -8.71
N LEU A 227 -7.58 22.63 -9.51
CA LEU A 227 -7.60 23.22 -10.85
C LEU A 227 -8.45 22.40 -11.83
N VAL A 228 -8.37 21.07 -11.79
CA VAL A 228 -9.22 20.18 -12.59
C VAL A 228 -10.68 20.28 -12.16
N LEU A 229 -10.97 20.37 -10.85
CA LEU A 229 -12.30 20.62 -10.32
C LEU A 229 -12.87 21.98 -10.80
N PHE A 230 -12.04 23.03 -10.89
CA PHE A 230 -12.46 24.31 -11.43
C PHE A 230 -12.85 24.24 -12.91
N VAL A 231 -12.10 23.49 -13.74
CA VAL A 231 -12.48 23.21 -15.14
C VAL A 231 -13.77 22.39 -15.22
N ILE A 232 -13.92 21.36 -14.38
CA ILE A 232 -15.17 20.58 -14.27
C ILE A 232 -16.35 21.51 -13.96
N ILE A 233 -16.22 22.43 -13.00
CA ILE A 233 -17.29 23.38 -12.62
C ILE A 233 -17.66 24.30 -13.78
N ILE A 234 -16.68 24.86 -14.50
CA ILE A 234 -16.93 25.72 -15.67
C ILE A 234 -17.71 24.95 -16.75
N TYR A 235 -17.24 23.76 -17.13
CA TYR A 235 -17.91 22.96 -18.16
C TYR A 235 -19.28 22.42 -17.69
N ALA A 236 -19.47 22.16 -16.40
CA ALA A 236 -20.77 21.75 -15.84
C ALA A 236 -21.80 22.88 -15.91
N ILE A 237 -21.41 24.14 -15.64
CA ILE A 237 -22.29 25.31 -15.80
C ILE A 237 -22.63 25.52 -17.28
N ILE A 238 -21.64 25.46 -18.18
CA ILE A 238 -21.88 25.60 -19.62
C ILE A 238 -22.80 24.48 -20.14
N GLY A 239 -22.60 23.23 -19.71
CA GLY A 239 -23.44 22.10 -20.09
C GLY A 239 -24.87 22.18 -19.55
N LEU A 240 -25.03 22.67 -18.31
CA LEU A 240 -26.34 22.96 -17.70
C LEU A 240 -27.12 23.98 -18.54
N GLU A 241 -26.54 25.15 -18.82
CA GLU A 241 -27.20 26.21 -19.62
C GLU A 241 -27.52 25.78 -21.07
N LEU A 242 -26.70 24.90 -21.67
CA LEU A 242 -26.90 24.43 -23.05
C LEU A 242 -27.89 23.25 -23.17
N PHE A 243 -27.96 22.36 -22.17
CA PHE A 243 -28.59 21.04 -22.32
C PHE A 243 -29.64 20.69 -21.25
N CYS A 244 -29.92 21.56 -20.28
CA CYS A 244 -30.96 21.36 -19.27
C CYS A 244 -32.32 20.95 -19.88
N GLY A 245 -32.91 19.86 -19.38
CA GLY A 245 -34.22 19.35 -19.77
C GLY A 245 -34.29 18.71 -21.16
N LYS A 246 -33.21 18.76 -21.96
CA LYS A 246 -33.25 18.31 -23.37
C LYS A 246 -33.35 16.79 -23.55
N MET A 247 -33.02 16.01 -22.53
CA MET A 247 -32.89 14.54 -22.64
C MET A 247 -34.10 13.74 -22.15
N HIS A 248 -35.26 14.37 -21.87
CA HIS A 248 -36.48 13.68 -21.44
C HIS A 248 -37.44 13.30 -22.58
N MET A 249 -37.23 13.82 -23.80
CA MET A 249 -38.06 13.47 -24.95
C MET A 249 -37.58 12.15 -25.58
N THR A 250 -38.48 11.19 -25.77
CA THR A 250 -38.20 9.94 -26.52
C THR A 250 -39.38 9.58 -27.44
N CYS A 251 -39.16 8.57 -28.28
CA CYS A 251 -40.17 8.07 -29.22
C CYS A 251 -41.14 7.11 -28.51
N TYR A 252 -42.44 7.28 -28.74
CA TYR A 252 -43.52 6.44 -28.25
C TYR A 252 -44.41 6.02 -29.42
N TYR A 253 -45.08 4.86 -29.35
CA TYR A 253 -46.02 4.48 -30.41
C TYR A 253 -47.27 5.35 -30.39
N ASN A 254 -47.66 5.89 -31.56
CA ASN A 254 -48.73 6.90 -31.70
C ASN A 254 -50.01 6.52 -30.95
N GLY A 255 -50.52 7.43 -30.12
CA GLY A 255 -51.75 7.22 -29.34
C GLY A 255 -51.59 6.27 -28.14
N THR A 256 -50.36 5.92 -27.75
CA THR A 256 -50.05 5.14 -26.55
C THR A 256 -48.90 5.78 -25.78
N ASP A 257 -48.76 5.46 -24.50
CA ASP A 257 -47.60 5.82 -23.69
C ASP A 257 -46.60 4.64 -23.56
N ILE A 258 -46.55 3.81 -24.61
CA ILE A 258 -45.61 2.68 -24.73
C ILE A 258 -44.36 3.13 -25.48
N MET A 259 -43.23 3.08 -24.80
CA MET A 259 -41.88 3.27 -25.35
C MET A 259 -41.36 1.98 -26.02
N PRO A 260 -40.41 2.06 -26.97
CA PRO A 260 -39.75 0.89 -27.56
C PRO A 260 -38.89 0.12 -26.53
N SER A 261 -38.25 -0.97 -26.97
CA SER A 261 -37.43 -1.83 -26.10
C SER A 261 -36.29 -1.06 -25.40
N PRO A 262 -35.84 -1.49 -24.20
CA PRO A 262 -34.78 -0.80 -23.45
C PRO A 262 -33.45 -0.64 -24.21
N ASP A 263 -33.17 -1.52 -25.18
CA ASP A 263 -31.96 -1.46 -26.01
C ASP A 263 -32.06 -0.43 -27.15
N GLU A 264 -33.29 -0.11 -27.57
CA GLU A 264 -33.59 0.86 -28.64
C GLU A 264 -33.93 2.26 -28.12
N ILE A 265 -34.15 2.42 -26.80
CA ILE A 265 -34.52 3.71 -26.22
C ILE A 265 -33.36 4.73 -26.29
N ARG A 266 -33.65 5.86 -26.91
CA ARG A 266 -32.74 7.01 -27.08
C ARG A 266 -33.59 8.28 -27.10
N PRO A 267 -32.99 9.45 -26.88
CA PRO A 267 -33.70 10.69 -27.06
C PRO A 267 -34.18 10.88 -28.50
N CYS A 268 -35.12 11.81 -28.64
CA CYS A 268 -35.49 12.44 -29.90
C CYS A 268 -35.45 13.96 -29.72
N GLY A 269 -35.57 14.70 -30.81
CA GLY A 269 -35.61 16.16 -30.74
C GLY A 269 -36.17 16.79 -32.00
N GLU A 270 -36.81 17.95 -31.82
CA GLU A 270 -37.45 18.68 -32.91
C GLU A 270 -36.42 19.31 -33.86
N ASN A 271 -36.79 19.43 -35.14
CA ASN A 271 -36.04 20.07 -36.22
C ASN A 271 -34.66 19.45 -36.51
N THR A 272 -33.65 19.71 -35.67
CA THR A 272 -32.25 19.28 -35.84
C THR A 272 -31.91 18.01 -35.09
N GLY A 273 -32.71 17.61 -34.10
CA GLY A 273 -32.55 16.37 -33.34
C GLY A 273 -32.93 15.11 -34.14
N ARG A 274 -32.86 13.95 -33.47
CA ARG A 274 -33.28 12.67 -34.04
C ARG A 274 -34.81 12.64 -34.18
N GLN A 275 -35.27 12.43 -35.40
CA GLN A 275 -36.69 12.16 -35.70
C GLN A 275 -37.04 10.70 -35.39
N CYS A 276 -38.28 10.46 -34.99
CA CYS A 276 -38.81 9.11 -34.73
C CYS A 276 -39.20 8.40 -36.04
N PRO A 277 -39.16 7.06 -36.09
CA PRO A 277 -39.63 6.29 -37.24
C PRO A 277 -41.15 6.38 -37.43
N GLU A 278 -41.66 5.98 -38.59
CA GLU A 278 -43.09 5.99 -38.90
C GLU A 278 -43.91 5.23 -37.85
N GLY A 279 -45.04 5.82 -37.43
CA GLY A 279 -45.90 5.28 -36.37
C GLY A 279 -45.43 5.59 -34.93
N GLN A 280 -44.36 6.39 -34.75
CA GLN A 280 -43.93 6.88 -33.46
C GLN A 280 -43.91 8.42 -33.36
N GLU A 281 -44.31 8.94 -32.21
CA GLU A 281 -44.33 10.36 -31.85
C GLU A 281 -43.20 10.68 -30.86
N CYS A 282 -42.52 11.83 -31.04
CA CYS A 282 -41.53 12.33 -30.09
C CYS A 282 -42.26 13.13 -29.01
N LYS A 283 -42.25 12.65 -27.75
CA LYS A 283 -42.88 13.35 -26.62
C LYS A 283 -42.11 13.17 -25.32
N ASP A 284 -42.30 14.12 -24.40
CA ASP A 284 -42.06 13.89 -22.99
C ASP A 284 -43.36 13.33 -22.38
N ALA A 285 -43.35 12.02 -22.12
CA ALA A 285 -44.41 11.31 -21.39
C ALA A 285 -43.80 10.55 -20.21
N GLY A 286 -42.95 11.23 -19.43
CA GLY A 286 -42.39 10.71 -18.18
C GLY A 286 -41.14 9.83 -18.36
N TRP A 287 -40.40 9.97 -19.46
CA TRP A 287 -39.10 9.31 -19.58
C TRP A 287 -38.03 10.09 -18.80
N VAL A 288 -37.48 9.46 -17.76
CA VAL A 288 -36.44 10.04 -16.89
C VAL A 288 -35.11 10.35 -17.61
N GLY A 289 -35.00 10.06 -18.91
CA GLY A 289 -33.80 10.24 -19.71
C GLY A 289 -32.89 9.01 -19.74
N PRO A 290 -31.79 9.07 -20.49
CA PRO A 290 -30.91 7.93 -20.71
C PRO A 290 -30.15 7.56 -19.42
N TRP A 291 -29.77 6.28 -19.29
CA TRP A 291 -29.16 5.73 -18.07
C TRP A 291 -29.96 6.03 -16.79
N TYR A 292 -31.29 5.89 -16.86
CA TYR A 292 -32.22 6.16 -15.75
C TYR A 292 -32.11 7.57 -15.15
N GLY A 293 -31.74 8.57 -15.97
CA GLY A 293 -31.58 9.97 -15.55
C GLY A 293 -30.31 10.28 -14.75
N ILE A 294 -29.38 9.32 -14.61
CA ILE A 294 -28.13 9.53 -13.86
C ILE A 294 -27.17 10.45 -14.62
N ILE A 295 -27.13 10.33 -15.95
CA ILE A 295 -26.25 11.11 -16.82
C ILE A 295 -27.10 12.17 -17.51
N SER A 296 -27.25 13.32 -16.85
CA SER A 296 -28.04 14.44 -17.35
C SER A 296 -27.42 15.81 -17.05
N PHE A 297 -27.98 16.85 -17.66
CA PHE A 297 -27.58 18.25 -17.48
C PHE A 297 -28.64 19.09 -16.78
N ASP A 298 -29.61 18.48 -16.09
CA ASP A 298 -30.78 19.20 -15.53
C ASP A 298 -30.49 19.82 -14.17
N ASN A 299 -29.44 19.35 -13.50
CA ASN A 299 -29.01 19.81 -12.18
C ASN A 299 -27.48 19.93 -12.16
N PHE A 300 -26.94 20.97 -11.50
CA PHE A 300 -25.50 21.22 -11.41
C PHE A 300 -24.67 20.00 -10.95
N GLY A 301 -25.19 19.19 -10.02
CA GLY A 301 -24.52 17.96 -9.56
C GLY A 301 -24.48 16.84 -10.61
N LEU A 302 -25.54 16.68 -11.42
CA LEU A 302 -25.58 15.68 -12.51
C LEU A 302 -24.77 16.15 -13.73
N ALA A 303 -24.80 17.44 -14.02
CA ALA A 303 -23.92 18.07 -15.00
C ALA A 303 -22.44 17.88 -14.62
N MET A 304 -22.10 18.06 -13.33
CA MET A 304 -20.75 17.82 -12.79
C MET A 304 -20.32 16.36 -12.92
N LEU A 305 -21.20 15.40 -12.59
CA LEU A 305 -20.95 13.97 -12.76
C LEU A 305 -20.73 13.60 -14.23
N THR A 306 -21.59 14.10 -15.13
CA THR A 306 -21.51 13.90 -16.59
C THR A 306 -20.20 14.46 -17.16
N VAL A 307 -19.82 15.68 -16.76
CA VAL A 307 -18.56 16.32 -17.18
C VAL A 307 -17.33 15.59 -16.62
N PHE A 308 -17.38 15.10 -15.38
CA PHE A 308 -16.32 14.27 -14.80
C PHE A 308 -16.13 12.96 -15.58
N GLN A 309 -17.23 12.26 -15.91
CA GLN A 309 -17.19 11.06 -16.74
C GLN A 309 -16.67 11.34 -18.16
N CYS A 310 -17.01 12.48 -18.76
CA CYS A 310 -16.39 12.89 -20.02
C CYS A 310 -14.88 13.11 -19.87
N ILE A 311 -14.42 13.72 -18.77
CA ILE A 311 -13.00 14.02 -18.54
C ILE A 311 -12.15 12.77 -18.31
N THR A 312 -12.69 11.68 -17.74
CA THR A 312 -11.98 10.38 -17.64
C THR A 312 -11.79 9.69 -19.00
N MET A 313 -12.30 10.26 -20.09
CA MET A 313 -12.36 9.68 -21.44
C MET A 313 -13.22 8.40 -21.55
N GLU A 314 -14.03 8.07 -20.54
CA GLU A 314 -14.88 6.88 -20.53
C GLU A 314 -16.34 7.20 -20.89
N GLY A 315 -16.89 6.54 -21.92
CA GLY A 315 -18.31 6.70 -22.30
C GLY A 315 -18.72 8.08 -22.86
N TRP A 316 -17.78 9.00 -23.07
CA TRP A 316 -18.07 10.36 -23.54
C TRP A 316 -18.73 10.43 -24.94
N THR A 317 -18.40 9.50 -25.85
CA THR A 317 -19.02 9.46 -27.18
C THR A 317 -20.50 9.06 -27.15
N PRO A 318 -20.95 8.02 -26.40
CA PRO A 318 -22.37 7.82 -26.11
C PRO A 318 -23.09 9.07 -25.59
N ILE A 319 -22.49 9.81 -24.66
CA ILE A 319 -23.10 11.03 -24.08
C ILE A 319 -23.25 12.12 -25.15
N MET A 320 -22.19 12.37 -25.93
CA MET A 320 -22.26 13.26 -27.09
C MET A 320 -23.33 12.82 -28.10
N TYR A 321 -23.43 11.53 -28.42
CA TYR A 321 -24.46 11.03 -29.35
C TYR A 321 -25.88 11.19 -28.79
N ARG A 322 -26.09 11.01 -27.49
CA ARG A 322 -27.39 11.27 -26.83
C ARG A 322 -27.78 12.76 -26.86
N ILE A 323 -26.80 13.67 -26.80
CA ILE A 323 -27.04 15.11 -27.02
C ILE A 323 -27.28 15.42 -28.51
N ASN A 324 -26.57 14.75 -29.44
CA ASN A 324 -26.84 14.89 -30.87
C ASN A 324 -28.27 14.42 -31.23
N ASP A 325 -28.75 13.37 -30.57
CA ASP A 325 -30.13 12.87 -30.71
C ASP A 325 -31.18 13.91 -30.26
N THR A 326 -30.83 14.94 -29.47
CA THR A 326 -31.77 15.98 -28.98
C THR A 326 -31.61 17.33 -29.68
N VAL A 327 -30.42 17.94 -29.66
CA VAL A 327 -30.19 19.29 -30.22
C VAL A 327 -29.64 19.28 -31.65
N GLY A 328 -29.29 18.11 -32.16
CA GLY A 328 -28.65 17.94 -33.46
C GLY A 328 -27.13 17.95 -33.40
N ARG A 329 -26.51 17.60 -34.54
CA ARG A 329 -25.07 17.29 -34.64
C ARG A 329 -24.16 18.51 -34.81
N GLU A 330 -24.69 19.64 -35.27
CA GLU A 330 -23.87 20.73 -35.85
C GLU A 330 -22.92 21.43 -34.86
N TRP A 331 -23.34 21.62 -33.60
CA TRP A 331 -22.61 22.45 -32.62
C TRP A 331 -22.20 21.72 -31.35
N SER A 332 -22.91 20.64 -30.99
CA SER A 332 -22.67 19.82 -29.79
C SER A 332 -21.25 19.26 -29.70
N TRP A 333 -20.66 18.85 -30.83
CA TRP A 333 -19.30 18.33 -30.90
C TRP A 333 -18.23 19.35 -30.49
N ILE A 334 -18.51 20.66 -30.55
CA ILE A 334 -17.58 21.71 -30.12
C ILE A 334 -17.47 21.71 -28.59
N TYR A 335 -18.60 21.54 -27.88
CA TYR A 335 -18.61 21.40 -26.43
C TYR A 335 -17.82 20.16 -25.99
N PHE A 336 -18.17 18.97 -26.51
CA PHE A 336 -17.50 17.74 -26.11
C PHE A 336 -16.03 17.66 -26.60
N GLY A 337 -15.75 18.12 -27.82
CA GLY A 337 -14.40 18.17 -28.37
C GLY A 337 -13.47 19.10 -27.59
N SER A 338 -13.93 20.31 -27.25
CA SER A 338 -13.16 21.21 -26.38
C SER A 338 -13.02 20.66 -24.97
N LEU A 339 -14.04 20.01 -24.41
CA LEU A 339 -13.98 19.36 -23.09
C LEU A 339 -12.91 18.26 -23.02
N ILE A 340 -12.75 17.42 -24.05
CA ILE A 340 -11.68 16.41 -24.07
C ILE A 340 -10.30 17.06 -24.24
N ILE A 341 -10.16 18.08 -25.09
CA ILE A 341 -8.87 18.76 -25.35
C ILE A 341 -8.42 19.62 -24.15
N VAL A 342 -9.33 20.38 -23.53
CA VAL A 342 -9.03 21.32 -22.45
C VAL A 342 -9.17 20.67 -21.07
N GLY A 343 -10.11 19.74 -20.90
CA GLY A 343 -10.28 18.97 -19.66
C GLY A 343 -9.28 17.82 -19.58
N SER A 344 -9.49 16.76 -20.36
CA SER A 344 -8.75 15.49 -20.21
C SER A 344 -7.25 15.63 -20.49
N PHE A 345 -6.86 16.19 -21.64
CA PHE A 345 -5.42 16.33 -21.97
C PHE A 345 -4.69 17.27 -21.00
N MET A 346 -5.32 18.37 -20.56
CA MET A 346 -4.71 19.25 -19.56
C MET A 346 -4.58 18.56 -18.20
N ALA A 347 -5.62 17.86 -17.74
CA ALA A 347 -5.59 17.14 -16.47
C ALA A 347 -4.47 16.09 -16.43
N VAL A 348 -4.36 15.25 -17.47
CA VAL A 348 -3.28 14.24 -17.58
C VAL A 348 -1.90 14.90 -17.61
N ASN A 349 -1.69 15.92 -18.44
CA ASN A 349 -0.39 16.58 -18.58
C ASN A 349 0.04 17.30 -17.29
N LEU A 350 -0.88 17.94 -16.57
CA LEU A 350 -0.60 18.58 -15.28
C LEU A 350 -0.25 17.57 -14.19
N VAL A 351 -1.01 16.46 -14.10
CA VAL A 351 -0.73 15.37 -13.14
C VAL A 351 0.64 14.75 -13.41
N LEU A 352 0.96 14.43 -14.67
CA LEU A 352 2.29 13.91 -15.06
C LEU A 352 3.42 14.89 -14.76
N GLY A 353 3.23 16.19 -15.05
CA GLY A 353 4.23 17.22 -14.80
C GLY A 353 4.56 17.39 -13.30
N VAL A 354 3.54 17.41 -12.44
CA VAL A 354 3.77 17.51 -10.98
C VAL A 354 4.28 16.21 -10.40
N LEU A 355 3.79 15.04 -10.83
CA LEU A 355 4.36 13.75 -10.40
C LEU A 355 5.86 13.66 -10.73
N THR A 356 6.26 14.15 -11.90
CA THR A 356 7.67 14.22 -12.31
C THR A 356 8.46 15.24 -11.45
N SER A 357 7.85 16.39 -11.11
CA SER A 357 8.44 17.38 -10.21
C SER A 357 8.67 16.84 -8.80
N GLU A 358 7.66 16.20 -8.19
CA GLU A 358 7.77 15.62 -6.84
C GLU A 358 8.70 14.41 -6.81
N TYR A 359 8.64 13.53 -7.83
CA TYR A 359 9.60 12.43 -7.96
C TYR A 359 11.05 12.93 -8.07
N SER A 360 11.29 14.03 -8.79
CA SER A 360 12.61 14.66 -8.87
C SER A 360 13.08 15.20 -7.50
N LYS A 361 12.18 15.86 -6.75
CA LYS A 361 12.46 16.37 -5.41
C LYS A 361 12.79 15.25 -4.41
N GLU A 362 12.05 14.14 -4.43
CA GLU A 362 12.35 12.98 -3.57
C GLU A 362 13.61 12.23 -4.02
N SER A 363 13.85 12.10 -5.34
CA SER A 363 15.10 11.54 -5.87
C SER A 363 16.32 12.32 -5.38
N ASP A 364 16.28 13.65 -5.40
CA ASP A 364 17.37 14.49 -4.92
C ASP A 364 17.52 14.49 -3.39
N LYS A 365 16.43 14.31 -2.62
CA LYS A 365 16.51 14.04 -1.17
C LYS A 365 17.20 12.70 -0.90
N ALA A 366 16.86 11.64 -1.63
CA ALA A 366 17.49 10.32 -1.48
C ALA A 366 18.99 10.32 -1.86
N LYS A 367 19.37 11.06 -2.92
CA LYS A 367 20.78 11.30 -3.26
C LYS A 367 21.52 12.01 -2.11
N LYS A 368 20.94 13.09 -1.56
CA LYS A 368 21.53 13.88 -0.46
C LYS A 368 21.67 13.08 0.85
N ARG A 369 20.74 12.15 1.13
CA ARG A 369 20.84 11.22 2.28
C ARG A 369 21.92 10.14 2.12
N GLY A 370 22.52 10.02 0.94
CA GLY A 370 23.53 9.02 0.62
C GLY A 370 22.98 7.60 0.52
N ASP A 371 21.67 7.40 0.47
CA ASP A 371 21.05 6.08 0.41
C ASP A 371 21.39 5.35 -0.90
N PHE A 372 21.49 6.09 -2.00
CA PHE A 372 22.02 5.57 -3.27
C PHE A 372 23.47 5.04 -3.13
N LYS A 373 24.31 5.71 -2.32
CA LYS A 373 25.68 5.25 -2.04
C LYS A 373 25.68 3.97 -1.21
N LYS A 374 24.84 3.87 -0.17
CA LYS A 374 24.66 2.64 0.61
C LYS A 374 24.21 1.47 -0.26
N LEU A 375 23.28 1.71 -1.18
CA LEU A 375 22.71 0.69 -2.07
C LEU A 375 23.73 0.22 -3.12
N HIS A 376 24.49 1.14 -3.70
CA HIS A 376 25.61 0.81 -4.59
C HIS A 376 26.75 0.07 -3.86
N GLU A 377 27.12 0.49 -2.64
CA GLU A 377 28.07 -0.23 -1.79
C GLU A 377 27.60 -1.66 -1.49
N MET A 378 26.29 -1.88 -1.25
CA MET A 378 25.73 -3.22 -1.07
C MET A 378 25.76 -4.07 -2.35
N GLN A 379 25.47 -3.49 -3.52
CA GLN A 379 25.58 -4.20 -4.80
C GLN A 379 27.02 -4.66 -5.09
N ILE A 380 28.02 -3.79 -4.86
CA ILE A 380 29.43 -4.16 -5.01
C ILE A 380 29.82 -5.30 -4.05
N ILE A 381 29.30 -5.28 -2.81
CA ILE A 381 29.56 -6.34 -1.83
C ILE A 381 28.90 -7.68 -2.25
N ASP A 382 27.70 -7.63 -2.81
CA ASP A 382 26.95 -8.83 -3.25
C ASP A 382 27.58 -9.47 -4.51
N GLU A 383 28.00 -8.65 -5.47
CA GLU A 383 28.78 -9.08 -6.64
C GLU A 383 30.13 -9.69 -6.21
N ALA A 384 30.88 -9.01 -5.35
CA ALA A 384 32.15 -9.51 -4.84
C ALA A 384 31.98 -10.81 -4.02
N TYR A 385 30.92 -10.93 -3.23
CA TYR A 385 30.59 -12.15 -2.50
C TYR A 385 30.25 -13.30 -3.47
N THR A 386 29.41 -13.05 -4.48
CA THR A 386 29.03 -14.03 -5.50
C THR A 386 30.24 -14.54 -6.28
N ASN A 387 31.11 -13.64 -6.74
CA ASN A 387 32.35 -13.99 -7.43
C ASN A 387 33.33 -14.78 -6.54
N TYR A 388 33.43 -14.42 -5.25
CA TYR A 388 34.29 -15.13 -4.30
C TYR A 388 33.74 -16.54 -3.97
N MET A 389 32.42 -16.69 -3.81
CA MET A 389 31.78 -18.00 -3.62
C MET A 389 31.88 -18.89 -4.86
N ALA A 390 31.82 -18.31 -6.06
CA ALA A 390 32.05 -19.03 -7.31
C ALA A 390 33.52 -19.51 -7.43
N TRP A 391 34.48 -18.67 -7.03
CA TRP A 391 35.89 -19.07 -6.98
C TRP A 391 36.14 -20.19 -5.96
N ILE A 392 35.60 -20.10 -4.72
CA ILE A 392 35.71 -21.17 -3.72
C ILE A 392 35.20 -22.49 -4.30
N ARG A 393 33.95 -22.51 -4.78
CA ARG A 393 33.33 -23.71 -5.36
C ARG A 393 34.17 -24.28 -6.50
N LYS A 394 34.75 -23.44 -7.36
CA LYS A 394 35.64 -23.91 -8.42
C LYS A 394 36.90 -24.56 -7.83
N THR A 395 37.55 -23.95 -6.84
CA THR A 395 38.75 -24.53 -6.20
C THR A 395 38.47 -25.78 -5.35
N GLU A 396 37.22 -26.02 -4.96
CA GLU A 396 36.79 -27.28 -4.34
C GLU A 396 36.62 -28.36 -5.42
N ILE A 397 35.88 -28.06 -6.51
CA ILE A 397 35.72 -28.96 -7.67
C ILE A 397 37.07 -29.30 -8.32
N ASP A 398 37.95 -28.31 -8.53
CA ASP A 398 39.28 -28.51 -9.11
C ASP A 398 40.11 -29.48 -8.23
N LYS A 399 39.96 -29.44 -6.89
CA LYS A 399 40.61 -30.39 -5.96
C LYS A 399 39.97 -31.76 -5.90
N GLU A 400 38.65 -31.86 -6.05
CA GLU A 400 37.95 -33.14 -6.17
C GLU A 400 38.38 -33.83 -7.47
N ASN A 401 38.53 -33.08 -8.57
CA ASN A 401 39.09 -33.56 -9.83
C ASN A 401 40.57 -33.99 -9.68
N GLU A 402 41.42 -33.16 -9.05
CA GLU A 402 42.82 -33.55 -8.76
C GLU A 402 42.88 -34.86 -7.96
N GLN A 403 42.05 -35.03 -6.92
CA GLN A 403 42.01 -36.26 -6.13
C GLN A 403 41.49 -37.46 -6.94
N GLN A 404 40.51 -37.26 -7.83
CA GLN A 404 39.99 -38.31 -8.70
C GLN A 404 41.03 -38.74 -9.75
N GLU A 405 41.72 -37.80 -10.41
CA GLU A 405 42.83 -38.11 -11.31
C GLU A 405 43.97 -38.84 -10.57
N ASP A 406 44.26 -38.45 -9.32
CA ASP A 406 45.29 -39.09 -8.50
C ASP A 406 44.88 -40.51 -8.05
N ILE A 407 43.58 -40.82 -7.98
CA ILE A 407 43.03 -42.18 -7.73
C ILE A 407 43.08 -43.00 -9.03
N ASP A 408 42.61 -42.44 -10.15
CA ASP A 408 42.55 -43.13 -11.44
C ASP A 408 43.95 -43.43 -11.99
N ASN A 409 44.94 -42.55 -11.77
CA ASN A 409 46.34 -42.81 -12.09
C ASN A 409 46.94 -43.96 -11.25
N LYS A 410 46.52 -44.13 -9.98
CA LYS A 410 46.95 -45.27 -9.14
C LYS A 410 46.34 -46.57 -9.66
N LEU A 411 45.03 -46.59 -9.94
CA LEU A 411 44.32 -47.71 -10.55
C LEU A 411 44.94 -48.14 -11.89
N ASN A 412 45.17 -47.20 -12.80
CA ASN A 412 45.84 -47.46 -14.08
C ASN A 412 47.28 -47.96 -13.90
N GLY A 413 48.01 -47.45 -12.90
CA GLY A 413 49.34 -47.93 -12.54
C GLY A 413 49.37 -49.37 -11.99
N GLU A 414 48.29 -49.84 -11.36
CA GLU A 414 48.16 -51.22 -10.88
C GLU A 414 47.66 -52.18 -11.98
N LEU A 415 46.68 -51.76 -12.78
CA LEU A 415 46.26 -52.46 -14.01
C LEU A 415 47.42 -52.65 -14.98
N GLY A 416 48.24 -51.61 -15.19
CA GLY A 416 49.44 -51.69 -16.02
C GLY A 416 50.47 -52.71 -15.50
N LYS A 417 50.67 -52.79 -14.18
CA LYS A 417 51.53 -53.81 -13.55
C LYS A 417 50.94 -55.22 -13.71
N SER A 418 49.62 -55.38 -13.62
CA SER A 418 48.95 -56.67 -13.87
C SER A 418 49.15 -57.14 -15.32
N GLY A 419 48.79 -56.31 -16.30
CA GLY A 419 48.94 -56.61 -17.72
C GLY A 419 50.39 -56.72 -18.21
N GLN A 420 51.37 -56.28 -17.42
CA GLN A 420 52.81 -56.51 -17.65
C GLN A 420 53.33 -57.78 -16.94
N LYS A 421 52.63 -58.25 -15.91
CA LYS A 421 52.86 -59.55 -15.26
C LYS A 421 52.29 -60.68 -16.11
N GLU A 422 51.08 -60.51 -16.64
CA GLU A 422 50.42 -61.45 -17.57
C GLU A 422 51.26 -61.64 -18.85
N ARG A 423 51.65 -60.56 -19.53
CA ARG A 423 52.54 -60.65 -20.72
C ARG A 423 53.91 -61.28 -20.45
N LYS A 424 54.40 -61.25 -19.20
CA LYS A 424 55.62 -61.99 -18.79
C LYS A 424 55.35 -63.49 -18.57
N VAL A 425 54.16 -63.86 -18.11
CA VAL A 425 53.73 -65.27 -18.02
C VAL A 425 53.50 -65.83 -19.44
N GLU A 426 52.80 -65.09 -20.31
CA GLU A 426 52.59 -65.48 -21.72
C GLU A 426 53.92 -65.67 -22.46
N ALA A 427 54.86 -64.73 -22.34
CA ALA A 427 56.19 -64.86 -22.95
C ALA A 427 56.99 -66.05 -22.38
N GLY A 428 56.83 -66.36 -21.09
CA GLY A 428 57.42 -67.54 -20.46
C GLY A 428 56.83 -68.86 -20.99
N CYS A 429 55.50 -68.93 -21.10
CA CYS A 429 54.80 -70.08 -21.69
C CYS A 429 55.14 -70.27 -23.18
N ALA A 430 55.24 -69.18 -23.96
CA ALA A 430 55.65 -69.23 -25.36
C ALA A 430 57.09 -69.76 -25.53
N TRP A 431 58.02 -69.32 -24.67
CA TRP A 431 59.41 -69.80 -24.70
C TRP A 431 59.54 -71.28 -24.29
N LEU A 432 58.70 -71.76 -23.36
CA LEU A 432 58.59 -73.17 -23.02
C LEU A 432 57.99 -74.01 -24.15
N CYS A 433 56.95 -73.50 -24.83
CA CYS A 433 56.29 -74.18 -25.95
C CYS A 433 57.17 -74.24 -27.22
N MET A 434 58.19 -73.39 -27.34
CA MET A 434 59.24 -73.47 -28.37
C MET A 434 60.42 -74.40 -28.01
N LYS A 435 60.34 -75.14 -26.89
CA LYS A 435 61.43 -75.96 -26.35
C LYS A 435 61.04 -77.42 -26.06
N MET A 436 59.88 -77.85 -26.55
CA MET A 436 59.46 -79.24 -26.73
C MET A 436 59.32 -79.52 -28.23
#